data_AF-A0AAV0TP42-F1
#
_entry.id   AF-A0AAV0TP42-F1
#
_cell.length_a   1.000
_cell.length_b   1.000
_cell.length_c   1.000
_cell.angle_alpha   90.00
_cell.angle_beta   90.00
_cell.angle_gamma   90.00
#
_symmetry.space_group_name_H-M   'P 1'
#
loop_
_entity.id
_entity.type
_entity.pdbx_description
1 polymer ?
#
loop_
_entity_poly.entity_id
_entity_poly.type
_entity_poly.pdbx_seq_one_letter_code
_entity_poly.pdbx_strand_id
1 'polypeptide(L)'
;MKPTLELEVALPFMIVLLLLLLFCIVLLCHGVNPLRVLRSSFKGPRRPHISVSDREREALLAIDRKARVRYTGKVPLYTDTIAELAACETLRETEAFIKVIDVHRVLSSKVKAQHFAHFCSTRLQLPMLSVETLATIILSLQKFAAEPDVVTCIRDCFCAKRKMACMQLKDKVDTKFPMFDLIYHCIQSRIERETILTHFEAEAARFRTSSTYFAPIKLLCDIDDTMLAALFDTRYPELTVYPGVHQFAQELLRRSAMIAADYADQHSGYEHDDSDSDTDLEAGTTDRLTKPKEMQRVAFLTARPEVLRKRSLQELRACGFQHFTLLMGRFSNMWGSQRIASGKLRNFVRFKRIFAEHRFVFVGDNGQGDIDLGKELLKNPQLYAVSAVLIHDVIRNHATDKPPSRHSYREIECNQSGIYSFRTYIGASFHLYVAGLLSLDSVIRVVEKTALAYAAIVFDTREQKQNLAQEILADVAAVVNELPDQQAMALLSLLHDDLVDNGDDDDELNGRANQKKPRLTREELLQRRLEAVRKSATKPLQTLQRDI
;
A
#
# COMPACT_ATOMS: atom_id res chain seq x y z
N MET A 1 -28.47 45.45 -32.19
CA MET A 1 -27.68 44.34 -31.59
C MET A 1 -28.54 43.70 -30.51
N LYS A 2 -28.77 42.37 -30.56
CA LYS A 2 -29.81 41.68 -29.77
C LYS A 2 -29.27 41.29 -28.38
N PRO A 3 -29.79 41.87 -27.27
CA PRO A 3 -29.36 41.54 -25.90
C PRO A 3 -29.79 40.14 -25.43
N THR A 4 -30.66 39.45 -26.18
CA THR A 4 -31.16 38.11 -25.82
C THR A 4 -30.16 36.99 -26.10
N LEU A 5 -29.25 37.16 -27.06
CA LEU A 5 -28.24 36.14 -27.40
C LEU A 5 -27.12 36.07 -26.35
N GLU A 6 -26.74 37.22 -25.78
CA GLU A 6 -25.71 37.30 -24.73
C GLU A 6 -26.17 36.65 -23.43
N LEU A 7 -27.47 36.78 -23.09
CA LEU A 7 -28.03 36.18 -21.88
C LEU A 7 -28.16 34.65 -21.99
N GLU A 8 -28.54 34.12 -23.17
CA GLU A 8 -28.60 32.67 -23.41
C GLU A 8 -27.23 32.00 -23.36
N VAL A 9 -26.17 32.69 -23.83
CA VAL A 9 -24.80 32.19 -23.74
C VAL A 9 -24.23 32.37 -22.33
N ALA A 10 -24.55 33.45 -21.62
CA ALA A 10 -24.03 33.72 -20.28
C ALA A 10 -24.70 32.90 -19.17
N LEU A 11 -25.99 32.56 -19.31
CA LEU A 11 -26.75 31.79 -18.31
C LEU A 11 -26.08 30.46 -17.91
N PRO A 12 -25.61 29.59 -18.83
CA PRO A 12 -24.90 28.38 -18.44
C PRO A 12 -23.58 28.67 -17.69
N PHE A 13 -22.83 29.72 -18.06
CA PHE A 13 -21.63 30.12 -17.32
C PHE A 13 -21.96 30.62 -15.90
N MET A 14 -23.05 31.38 -15.74
CA MET A 14 -23.52 31.85 -14.43
C MET A 14 -24.00 30.70 -13.56
N ILE A 15 -24.68 29.70 -14.13
CA ILE A 15 -25.09 28.48 -13.42
C ILE A 15 -23.84 27.69 -12.98
N VAL A 16 -22.86 27.51 -13.87
CA VAL A 16 -21.60 26.82 -13.53
C VAL A 16 -20.84 27.57 -12.44
N LEU A 17 -20.76 28.91 -12.52
CA LEU A 17 -20.13 29.73 -11.49
C LEU A 17 -20.85 29.61 -10.15
N LEU A 18 -22.19 29.65 -10.14
CA LEU A 18 -23.00 29.48 -8.94
C LEU A 18 -22.79 28.09 -8.31
N LEU A 19 -22.73 27.04 -9.14
CA LEU A 19 -22.45 25.68 -8.68
C LEU A 19 -21.03 25.54 -8.12
N LEU A 20 -20.03 26.18 -8.75
CA LEU A 20 -18.65 26.22 -8.24
C LEU A 20 -18.55 26.96 -6.92
N LEU A 21 -19.28 28.07 -6.79
CA LEU A 21 -19.29 28.90 -5.58
C LEU A 21 -20.00 28.17 -4.43
N LEU A 22 -21.14 27.51 -4.71
CA LEU A 22 -21.82 26.62 -3.78
C LEU A 22 -20.92 25.45 -3.35
N PHE A 23 -20.20 24.84 -4.30
CA PHE A 23 -19.23 23.79 -4.01
C PHE A 23 -18.09 24.28 -3.10
N CYS A 24 -17.55 25.48 -3.34
CA CYS A 24 -16.53 26.09 -2.48
C CYS A 24 -17.06 26.37 -1.07
N ILE A 25 -18.29 26.87 -0.95
CA ILE A 25 -18.95 27.08 0.36
C ILE A 25 -19.10 25.75 1.09
N VAL A 26 -19.56 24.69 0.41
CA VAL A 26 -19.69 23.35 1.01
C VAL A 26 -18.33 22.82 1.49
N LEU A 27 -17.27 22.95 0.69
CA LEU A 27 -15.92 22.54 1.10
C LEU A 27 -15.46 23.29 2.36
N LEU A 28 -15.64 24.61 2.40
CA LEU A 28 -15.30 25.44 3.56
C LEU A 28 -16.11 25.05 4.80
N CYS A 29 -17.42 24.79 4.65
CA CYS A 29 -18.27 24.30 5.74
C CYS A 29 -17.81 22.95 6.30
N HIS A 30 -17.14 22.13 5.49
CA HIS A 30 -16.55 20.85 5.90
C HIS A 30 -15.06 20.96 6.31
N GLY A 31 -14.53 22.18 6.46
CA GLY A 31 -13.13 22.41 6.86
C GLY A 31 -12.10 22.13 5.76
N VAL A 32 -12.54 21.94 4.52
CA VAL A 32 -11.67 21.69 3.36
C VAL A 32 -11.39 23.00 2.63
N ASN A 33 -10.12 23.36 2.44
CA ASN A 33 -9.77 24.57 1.70
C ASN A 33 -9.97 24.34 0.18
N PRO A 34 -10.87 25.10 -0.50
CA PRO A 34 -11.18 24.89 -1.91
C PRO A 34 -9.98 25.17 -2.83
N LEU A 35 -9.09 26.11 -2.47
CA LEU A 35 -7.86 26.35 -3.22
C LEU A 35 -6.88 25.19 -3.09
N ARG A 36 -6.87 24.51 -1.94
CA ARG A 36 -6.03 23.34 -1.71
C ARG A 36 -6.54 22.14 -2.49
N VAL A 37 -7.85 21.91 -2.53
CA VAL A 37 -8.48 20.91 -3.42
C VAL A 37 -8.21 21.20 -4.88
N LEU A 38 -8.26 22.47 -5.28
CA LEU A 38 -7.96 22.88 -6.65
C LEU A 38 -6.49 22.62 -6.99
N ARG A 39 -5.55 23.04 -6.14
CA ARG A 39 -4.11 22.82 -6.35
C ARG A 39 -3.74 21.35 -6.31
N SER A 40 -4.26 20.60 -5.34
CA SER A 40 -4.11 19.15 -5.30
C SER A 40 -4.74 18.52 -6.54
N SER A 41 -5.73 19.16 -7.16
CA SER A 41 -6.33 18.75 -8.43
C SER A 41 -5.51 19.05 -9.70
N PHE A 42 -4.52 19.94 -9.65
CA PHE A 42 -3.75 20.36 -10.83
C PHE A 42 -2.22 20.19 -10.69
N LYS A 43 -1.70 20.01 -9.47
CA LYS A 43 -0.27 19.78 -9.21
C LYS A 43 0.02 18.29 -9.05
N GLY A 44 1.13 17.83 -9.60
CA GLY A 44 1.67 16.50 -9.33
C GLY A 44 2.49 16.48 -8.03
N PRO A 45 2.66 15.30 -7.38
CA PRO A 45 3.44 15.18 -6.16
C PRO A 45 4.87 15.65 -6.35
N ARG A 46 5.37 16.44 -5.40
CA ARG A 46 6.76 16.91 -5.40
C ARG A 46 7.65 15.78 -4.88
N ARG A 47 8.54 15.28 -5.73
CA ARG A 47 9.63 14.42 -5.24
C ARG A 47 10.65 15.28 -4.52
N PRO A 48 11.05 14.95 -3.30
CA PRO A 48 12.41 15.27 -2.91
C PRO A 48 13.34 14.55 -3.88
N HIS A 49 14.26 15.28 -4.49
CA HIS A 49 15.29 14.72 -5.38
C HIS A 49 16.27 13.91 -4.52
N ILE A 50 15.85 12.74 -4.05
CA ILE A 50 16.80 11.69 -3.71
C ILE A 50 17.35 11.27 -5.07
N SER A 51 18.61 11.60 -5.33
CA SER A 51 19.35 10.96 -6.41
C SER A 51 19.40 9.47 -6.07
N VAL A 52 18.35 8.75 -6.48
CA VAL A 52 18.52 7.39 -6.97
C VAL A 52 19.72 7.51 -7.87
N SER A 53 20.86 6.94 -7.46
CA SER A 53 22.11 7.16 -8.20
C SER A 53 21.81 6.92 -9.67
N ASP A 54 22.43 7.67 -10.57
CA ASP A 54 22.13 7.49 -12.00
C ASP A 54 22.24 6.01 -12.42
N ARG A 55 23.03 5.20 -11.69
CA ARG A 55 23.05 3.73 -11.78
C ARG A 55 21.78 2.99 -11.35
N GLU A 56 21.06 3.37 -10.30
CA GLU A 56 19.80 2.73 -9.90
C GLU A 56 18.62 3.19 -10.77
N ARG A 57 18.65 4.44 -11.23
CA ARG A 57 17.66 4.98 -12.16
C ARG A 57 17.89 4.41 -13.55
N GLU A 58 19.15 4.28 -13.97
CA GLU A 58 19.55 3.47 -15.12
C GLU A 58 19.30 1.99 -14.89
N ALA A 59 19.39 1.42 -13.69
CA ALA A 59 19.05 0.01 -13.47
C ALA A 59 17.55 -0.24 -13.59
N LEU A 60 16.69 0.62 -13.05
CA LEU A 60 15.24 0.53 -13.20
C LEU A 60 14.78 0.83 -14.63
N LEU A 61 15.39 1.83 -15.28
CA LEU A 61 15.14 2.11 -16.71
C LEU A 61 15.83 1.11 -17.63
N ALA A 62 16.90 0.42 -17.21
CA ALA A 62 17.54 -0.67 -17.92
C ALA A 62 16.82 -1.98 -17.67
N ILE A 63 16.05 -2.16 -16.60
CA ILE A 63 15.11 -3.28 -16.49
C ILE A 63 13.98 -3.07 -17.51
N ASP A 64 13.49 -1.84 -17.66
CA ASP A 64 12.43 -1.49 -18.65
C ASP A 64 12.96 -1.39 -20.11
N ARG A 65 14.26 -1.05 -20.30
CA ARG A 65 14.95 -1.04 -21.61
C ARG A 65 15.58 -2.38 -22.00
N LYS A 66 16.07 -3.19 -21.05
CA LYS A 66 16.53 -4.58 -21.30
C LYS A 66 15.37 -5.52 -21.58
N ALA A 67 14.14 -5.16 -21.18
CA ALA A 67 12.92 -5.80 -21.67
C ALA A 67 12.60 -5.48 -23.15
N ARG A 68 13.34 -4.57 -23.82
CA ARG A 68 13.12 -4.19 -25.23
C ARG A 68 14.19 -4.61 -26.23
N VAL A 69 15.23 -5.35 -25.84
CA VAL A 69 16.20 -5.86 -26.83
C VAL A 69 16.64 -7.28 -26.49
N ARG A 70 15.79 -8.23 -26.86
CA ARG A 70 16.16 -9.49 -27.54
C ARG A 70 14.96 -9.91 -28.37
N TYR A 71 14.88 -9.36 -29.56
CA TYR A 71 13.92 -9.77 -30.56
C TYR A 71 14.68 -10.14 -31.83
N THR A 72 15.13 -11.39 -31.87
CA THR A 72 15.60 -12.05 -33.08
C THR A 72 14.75 -13.32 -33.23
N GLY A 73 13.49 -13.14 -33.63
CA GLY A 73 12.55 -14.24 -33.88
C GLY A 73 11.13 -13.69 -34.01
N LYS A 74 10.47 -13.94 -35.15
CA LYS A 74 9.08 -13.51 -35.42
C LYS A 74 8.13 -14.02 -34.31
N VAL A 75 7.10 -13.26 -33.95
CA VAL A 75 6.04 -13.74 -33.03
C VAL A 75 5.47 -14.99 -33.71
N PRO A 76 5.44 -16.15 -33.04
CA PRO A 76 4.89 -17.35 -33.65
C PRO A 76 3.43 -17.09 -34.05
N LEU A 77 3.04 -17.59 -35.22
CA LEU A 77 1.66 -17.49 -35.66
C LEU A 77 0.78 -18.26 -34.66
N TYR A 78 -0.40 -17.71 -34.38
CA TYR A 78 -1.35 -18.31 -33.45
C TYR A 78 -1.70 -19.76 -33.85
N THR A 79 -1.84 -20.02 -35.15
CA THR A 79 -2.14 -21.35 -35.69
C THR A 79 -1.05 -22.36 -35.35
N ASP A 80 0.21 -21.98 -35.57
CA ASP A 80 1.37 -22.84 -35.37
C ASP A 80 1.56 -23.11 -33.88
N THR A 81 1.37 -22.07 -33.06
CA THR A 81 1.38 -22.18 -31.59
C THR A 81 0.36 -23.19 -31.07
N ILE A 82 -0.88 -23.11 -31.54
CA ILE A 82 -1.94 -24.03 -31.08
C ILE A 82 -1.73 -25.44 -31.62
N ALA A 83 -1.20 -25.59 -32.84
CA ALA A 83 -0.87 -26.88 -33.40
C ALA A 83 0.26 -27.57 -32.61
N GLU A 84 1.32 -26.84 -32.25
CA GLU A 84 2.42 -27.33 -31.40
C GLU A 84 1.93 -27.67 -29.99
N LEU A 85 1.09 -26.82 -29.39
CA LEU A 85 0.48 -27.10 -28.09
C LEU A 85 -0.43 -28.33 -28.14
N ALA A 86 -1.15 -28.54 -29.24
CA ALA A 86 -1.99 -29.72 -29.45
C ALA A 86 -1.19 -30.99 -29.74
N ALA A 87 0.06 -30.87 -30.17
CA ALA A 87 0.99 -31.97 -30.44
C ALA A 87 1.78 -32.42 -29.21
N CYS A 88 1.75 -31.65 -28.11
CA CYS A 88 2.36 -32.06 -26.84
C CYS A 88 1.70 -33.34 -26.32
N GLU A 89 2.47 -34.40 -26.11
CA GLU A 89 1.96 -35.70 -25.66
C GLU A 89 1.92 -35.80 -24.13
N THR A 90 2.81 -35.07 -23.46
CA THR A 90 2.91 -35.10 -21.99
C THR A 90 2.49 -33.79 -21.34
N LEU A 91 2.05 -33.88 -20.08
CA LEU A 91 1.75 -32.72 -19.23
C LEU A 91 2.97 -31.81 -19.08
N ARG A 92 4.16 -32.40 -18.91
CA ARG A 92 5.42 -31.65 -18.75
C ARG A 92 5.77 -30.85 -19.99
N GLU A 93 5.61 -31.42 -21.18
CA GLU A 93 5.81 -30.71 -22.45
C GLU A 93 4.82 -29.56 -22.60
N THR A 94 3.55 -29.81 -22.28
CA THR A 94 2.49 -28.79 -22.33
C THR A 94 2.81 -27.60 -21.42
N GLU A 95 3.22 -27.87 -20.18
CA GLU A 95 3.59 -26.82 -19.22
C GLU A 95 4.85 -26.07 -19.64
N ALA A 96 5.90 -26.79 -20.07
CA ALA A 96 7.13 -26.17 -20.54
C ALA A 96 6.85 -25.25 -21.74
N PHE A 97 5.99 -25.68 -22.66
CA PHE A 97 5.60 -24.89 -23.82
C PHE A 97 4.84 -23.61 -23.42
N ILE A 98 3.83 -23.72 -22.55
CA ILE A 98 3.06 -22.57 -22.06
C ILE A 98 3.95 -21.57 -21.29
N LYS A 99 4.94 -22.06 -20.53
CA LYS A 99 5.89 -21.22 -19.77
C LYS A 99 6.82 -20.43 -20.69
N VAL A 100 7.28 -21.04 -21.78
CA VAL A 100 8.23 -20.40 -22.71
C VAL A 100 7.55 -19.41 -23.63
N ILE A 101 6.30 -19.67 -23.99
CA ILE A 101 5.59 -18.83 -24.95
C ILE A 101 4.92 -17.63 -24.28
N ASP A 102 5.07 -16.45 -24.88
CA ASP A 102 4.32 -15.26 -24.48
C ASP A 102 2.87 -15.38 -25.01
N VAL A 103 2.07 -16.26 -24.39
CA VAL A 103 0.66 -16.53 -24.75
C VAL A 103 -0.11 -15.22 -24.80
N HIS A 104 0.16 -14.28 -23.89
CA HIS A 104 -0.47 -12.97 -23.86
C HIS A 104 -0.27 -12.18 -25.16
N ARG A 105 0.94 -12.19 -25.77
CA ARG A 105 1.17 -11.56 -27.08
C ARG A 105 0.52 -12.31 -28.23
N VAL A 106 0.39 -13.63 -28.12
CA VAL A 106 -0.22 -14.49 -29.15
C VAL A 106 -1.75 -14.26 -29.23
N LEU A 107 -2.41 -14.01 -28.10
CA LEU A 107 -3.83 -13.70 -27.99
C LEU A 107 -4.16 -12.24 -28.37
N SER A 108 -3.92 -11.90 -29.63
CA SER A 108 -4.09 -10.53 -30.13
C SER A 108 -5.54 -10.12 -30.42
N SER A 109 -6.49 -11.07 -30.43
CA SER A 109 -7.89 -10.81 -30.79
C SER A 109 -8.86 -11.63 -29.96
N LYS A 110 -10.11 -11.13 -29.86
CA LYS A 110 -11.22 -11.81 -29.21
C LYS A 110 -11.42 -13.25 -29.70
N VAL A 111 -11.40 -13.46 -31.02
CA VAL A 111 -11.60 -14.78 -31.64
C VAL A 111 -10.51 -15.76 -31.21
N LYS A 112 -9.24 -15.33 -31.20
CA LYS A 112 -8.11 -16.16 -30.74
C LYS A 112 -8.23 -16.50 -29.25
N ALA A 113 -8.66 -15.55 -28.43
CA ALA A 113 -8.87 -15.75 -27.00
C ALA A 113 -10.00 -16.75 -26.73
N GLN A 114 -11.13 -16.65 -27.43
CA GLN A 114 -12.23 -17.61 -27.32
C GLN A 114 -11.82 -19.02 -27.78
N HIS A 115 -11.11 -19.11 -28.91
CA HIS A 115 -10.60 -20.39 -29.39
C HIS A 115 -9.59 -21.02 -28.41
N PHE A 116 -8.69 -20.21 -27.83
CA PHE A 116 -7.75 -20.68 -26.81
C PHE A 116 -8.47 -21.10 -25.52
N ALA A 117 -9.46 -20.33 -25.06
CA ALA A 117 -10.27 -20.70 -23.90
C ALA A 117 -11.00 -22.04 -24.13
N HIS A 118 -11.58 -22.23 -25.31
CA HIS A 118 -12.21 -23.50 -25.69
C HIS A 118 -11.20 -24.65 -25.74
N PHE A 119 -10.01 -24.43 -26.31
CA PHE A 119 -8.92 -25.41 -26.31
C PHE A 119 -8.53 -25.80 -24.88
N CYS A 120 -8.34 -24.83 -23.99
CA CYS A 120 -8.02 -25.08 -22.59
C CYS A 120 -9.09 -25.93 -21.90
N SER A 121 -10.37 -25.59 -22.06
CA SER A 121 -11.47 -26.32 -21.42
C SER A 121 -11.72 -27.72 -21.99
N THR A 122 -11.33 -27.99 -23.25
CA THR A 122 -11.62 -29.28 -23.92
C THR A 122 -10.43 -30.23 -23.98
N ARG A 123 -9.21 -29.70 -24.05
CA ARG A 123 -7.98 -30.49 -24.28
C ARG A 123 -7.07 -30.52 -23.07
N LEU A 124 -7.08 -29.50 -22.21
CA LEU A 124 -6.20 -29.46 -21.05
C LEU A 124 -6.87 -30.00 -19.80
N GLN A 125 -6.14 -30.83 -19.05
CA GLN A 125 -6.57 -31.26 -17.72
C GLN A 125 -6.18 -30.20 -16.68
N LEU A 126 -6.95 -29.11 -16.61
CA LEU A 126 -6.65 -27.95 -15.76
C LEU A 126 -6.28 -28.29 -14.29
N PRO A 127 -6.89 -29.28 -13.61
CA PRO A 127 -6.52 -29.63 -12.24
C PRO A 127 -5.09 -30.18 -12.09
N MET A 128 -4.58 -30.82 -13.14
CA MET A 128 -3.24 -31.42 -13.16
C MET A 128 -2.15 -30.40 -13.48
N LEU A 129 -2.49 -29.30 -14.16
CA LEU A 129 -1.54 -28.25 -14.51
C LEU A 129 -1.00 -27.52 -13.27
N SER A 130 0.27 -27.15 -13.28
CA SER A 130 0.88 -26.36 -12.22
C SER A 130 0.21 -24.99 -12.04
N VAL A 131 0.32 -24.45 -10.83
CA VAL A 131 -0.18 -23.14 -10.43
C VAL A 131 0.39 -22.03 -11.31
N GLU A 132 1.67 -22.11 -11.69
CA GLU A 132 2.33 -21.17 -12.61
C GLU A 132 1.67 -21.16 -13.99
N THR A 133 1.38 -22.36 -14.51
CA THR A 133 0.77 -22.53 -15.82
C THR A 133 -0.66 -21.98 -15.82
N LEU A 134 -1.45 -22.27 -14.79
CA LEU A 134 -2.79 -21.72 -14.65
C LEU A 134 -2.78 -20.19 -14.49
N ALA A 135 -1.83 -19.64 -13.73
CA ALA A 135 -1.66 -18.19 -13.61
C ALA A 135 -1.36 -17.56 -14.98
N THR A 136 -0.48 -18.19 -15.77
CA THR A 136 -0.13 -17.75 -17.14
C THR A 136 -1.34 -17.76 -18.06
N ILE A 137 -2.16 -18.83 -18.02
CA ILE A 137 -3.41 -18.93 -18.80
C ILE A 137 -4.38 -17.79 -18.41
N ILE A 138 -4.62 -17.59 -17.11
CA ILE A 138 -5.54 -16.54 -16.61
C ILE A 138 -5.06 -15.16 -17.04
N LEU A 139 -3.78 -14.84 -16.84
CA LEU A 139 -3.19 -13.55 -17.19
C LEU A 139 -3.22 -13.28 -18.69
N SER A 140 -3.10 -14.33 -19.51
CA SER A 140 -3.20 -14.21 -20.96
C SER A 140 -4.63 -13.94 -21.44
N LEU A 141 -5.62 -14.48 -20.72
CA LEU A 141 -7.04 -14.34 -21.04
C LEU A 141 -7.71 -13.12 -20.42
N GLN A 142 -7.12 -12.50 -19.40
CA GLN A 142 -7.74 -11.45 -18.58
C GLN A 142 -8.35 -10.28 -19.39
N LYS A 143 -7.71 -9.88 -20.50
CA LYS A 143 -8.16 -8.76 -21.34
C LYS A 143 -9.49 -9.05 -22.04
N PHE A 144 -9.82 -10.32 -22.21
CA PHE A 144 -11.01 -10.81 -22.88
C PHE A 144 -12.01 -11.45 -21.91
N ALA A 145 -11.84 -11.27 -20.59
CA ALA A 145 -12.71 -11.86 -19.57
C ALA A 145 -14.17 -11.35 -19.58
N ALA A 146 -14.50 -10.39 -20.44
CA ALA A 146 -15.89 -10.02 -20.72
C ALA A 146 -16.62 -11.07 -21.58
N GLU A 147 -15.89 -11.91 -22.30
CA GLU A 147 -16.45 -12.92 -23.20
C GLU A 147 -16.87 -14.19 -22.45
N PRO A 148 -18.06 -14.77 -22.73
CA PRO A 148 -18.59 -15.92 -22.01
C PRO A 148 -17.62 -17.10 -21.93
N ASP A 149 -17.09 -17.56 -23.07
CA ASP A 149 -16.19 -18.73 -23.12
C ASP A 149 -14.90 -18.48 -22.33
N VAL A 150 -14.40 -17.24 -22.40
CA VAL A 150 -13.16 -16.82 -21.74
C VAL A 150 -13.36 -16.78 -20.22
N VAL A 151 -14.44 -16.18 -19.74
CA VAL A 151 -14.72 -16.13 -18.29
C VAL A 151 -14.97 -17.53 -17.73
N THR A 152 -15.66 -18.41 -18.46
CA THR A 152 -15.86 -19.81 -18.06
C THR A 152 -14.52 -20.53 -17.92
N CYS A 153 -13.60 -20.35 -18.88
CA CYS A 153 -12.24 -20.91 -18.77
C CYS A 153 -11.45 -20.33 -17.59
N ILE A 154 -11.51 -19.01 -17.35
CA ILE A 154 -10.87 -18.37 -16.18
C ILE A 154 -11.43 -18.92 -14.87
N ARG A 155 -12.77 -19.07 -14.78
CA ARG A 155 -13.43 -19.70 -13.63
C ARG A 155 -12.89 -21.10 -13.42
N ASP A 156 -12.85 -21.92 -14.47
CA ASP A 156 -12.40 -23.30 -14.39
C ASP A 156 -10.93 -23.39 -13.92
N CYS A 157 -10.07 -22.49 -14.39
CA CYS A 157 -8.67 -22.41 -13.92
C CYS A 157 -8.60 -22.13 -12.41
N PHE A 158 -9.36 -21.16 -11.89
CA PHE A 158 -9.40 -20.87 -10.45
C PHE A 158 -9.98 -22.04 -9.65
N CYS A 159 -11.06 -22.65 -10.14
CA CYS A 159 -11.73 -23.77 -9.48
C CYS A 159 -10.93 -25.08 -9.55
N ALA A 160 -9.93 -25.17 -10.43
CA ALA A 160 -9.08 -26.36 -10.58
C ALA A 160 -8.18 -26.59 -9.35
N LYS A 161 -7.79 -25.51 -8.65
CA LYS A 161 -6.91 -25.57 -7.48
C LYS A 161 -7.67 -25.42 -6.17
N ARG A 162 -7.18 -26.12 -5.15
CA ARG A 162 -7.77 -26.20 -3.82
C ARG A 162 -6.74 -25.88 -2.75
N LYS A 163 -7.19 -25.52 -1.55
CA LYS A 163 -6.31 -25.23 -0.41
C LYS A 163 -5.13 -24.34 -0.82
N MET A 164 -3.90 -24.72 -0.48
CA MET A 164 -2.68 -23.94 -0.68
C MET A 164 -2.46 -23.56 -2.14
N ALA A 165 -2.65 -24.49 -3.07
CA ALA A 165 -2.52 -24.20 -4.50
C ALA A 165 -3.51 -23.13 -4.98
N CYS A 166 -4.71 -23.04 -4.40
CA CYS A 166 -5.67 -21.97 -4.70
C CYS A 166 -5.16 -20.61 -4.21
N MET A 167 -4.62 -20.55 -2.98
CA MET A 167 -4.01 -19.33 -2.44
C MET A 167 -2.80 -18.89 -3.28
N GLN A 168 -1.88 -19.83 -3.60
CA GLN A 168 -0.72 -19.56 -4.45
C GLN A 168 -1.13 -19.03 -5.83
N LEU A 169 -2.16 -19.62 -6.45
CA LEU A 169 -2.67 -19.17 -7.74
C LEU A 169 -3.16 -17.73 -7.68
N LYS A 170 -3.92 -17.39 -6.64
CA LYS A 170 -4.43 -16.02 -6.44
C LYS A 170 -3.30 -15.03 -6.22
N ASP A 171 -2.30 -15.37 -5.42
CA ASP A 171 -1.15 -14.49 -5.16
C ASP A 171 -0.28 -14.28 -6.40
N LYS A 172 -0.06 -15.32 -7.22
CA LYS A 172 0.67 -15.20 -8.49
C LYS A 172 -0.07 -14.31 -9.49
N VAL A 173 -1.39 -14.52 -9.64
CA VAL A 173 -2.20 -13.65 -10.51
C VAL A 173 -2.20 -12.22 -9.97
N ASP A 174 -2.46 -12.02 -8.68
CA ASP A 174 -2.48 -10.69 -8.04
C ASP A 174 -1.15 -9.97 -8.20
N THR A 175 -0.01 -10.66 -8.12
CA THR A 175 1.32 -10.06 -8.32
C THR A 175 1.46 -9.43 -9.70
N LYS A 176 0.95 -10.07 -10.76
CA LYS A 176 1.07 -9.55 -12.14
C LYS A 176 -0.08 -8.62 -12.54
N PHE A 177 -1.30 -8.89 -12.08
CA PHE A 177 -2.48 -8.10 -12.39
C PHE A 177 -3.44 -8.00 -11.19
N PRO A 178 -3.98 -6.81 -10.85
CA PRO A 178 -4.83 -6.65 -9.68
C PRO A 178 -6.05 -7.60 -9.72
N MET A 179 -6.13 -8.54 -8.77
CA MET A 179 -7.24 -9.50 -8.72
C MET A 179 -8.60 -8.80 -8.60
N PHE A 180 -8.64 -7.65 -7.92
CA PHE A 180 -9.87 -6.86 -7.84
C PHE A 180 -10.36 -6.36 -9.20
N ASP A 181 -9.45 -5.89 -10.06
CA ASP A 181 -9.80 -5.44 -11.39
C ASP A 181 -10.24 -6.63 -12.25
N LEU A 182 -9.56 -7.78 -12.16
CA LEU A 182 -9.96 -8.99 -12.88
C LEU A 182 -11.39 -9.42 -12.51
N ILE A 183 -11.65 -9.58 -11.21
CA ILE A 183 -12.90 -10.14 -10.72
C ILE A 183 -14.07 -9.16 -10.84
N TYR A 184 -13.88 -7.87 -10.51
CA TYR A 184 -14.99 -6.91 -10.44
C TYR A 184 -15.10 -5.97 -11.65
N HIS A 185 -14.05 -5.79 -12.45
CA HIS A 185 -14.07 -4.91 -13.62
C HIS A 185 -13.99 -5.64 -14.96
N CYS A 186 -13.14 -6.67 -15.08
CA CYS A 186 -13.01 -7.43 -16.32
C CYS A 186 -14.15 -8.44 -16.50
N ILE A 187 -14.48 -9.20 -15.44
CA ILE A 187 -15.56 -10.19 -15.47
C ILE A 187 -16.94 -9.52 -15.35
N GLN A 188 -17.71 -9.55 -16.44
CA GLN A 188 -19.07 -9.00 -16.50
C GLN A 188 -20.13 -9.98 -15.97
N SER A 189 -19.94 -11.28 -16.20
CA SER A 189 -20.89 -12.31 -15.77
C SER A 189 -20.96 -12.39 -14.25
N ARG A 190 -22.14 -12.04 -13.68
CA ARG A 190 -22.38 -12.12 -12.24
C ARG A 190 -22.34 -13.57 -11.74
N ILE A 191 -22.83 -14.51 -12.54
CA ILE A 191 -22.88 -15.93 -12.19
C ILE A 191 -21.45 -16.46 -12.03
N GLU A 192 -20.62 -16.28 -13.06
CA GLU A 192 -19.24 -16.77 -13.05
C GLU A 192 -18.40 -16.14 -11.95
N ARG A 193 -18.54 -14.81 -11.77
CA ARG A 193 -17.90 -14.10 -10.66
C ARG A 193 -18.29 -14.68 -9.30
N GLU A 194 -19.58 -14.94 -9.10
CA GLU A 194 -20.07 -15.47 -7.82
C GLU A 194 -19.57 -16.91 -7.58
N THR A 195 -19.47 -17.72 -8.64
CA THR A 195 -18.88 -19.06 -8.56
C THR A 195 -17.42 -19.02 -8.14
N ILE A 196 -16.61 -18.13 -8.73
CA ILE A 196 -15.20 -17.93 -8.35
C ILE A 196 -15.09 -17.49 -6.88
N LEU A 197 -15.86 -16.48 -6.47
CA LEU A 197 -15.81 -15.96 -5.10
C LEU A 197 -16.25 -17.00 -4.07
N THR A 198 -17.31 -17.76 -4.37
CA THR A 198 -17.79 -18.86 -3.51
C THR A 198 -16.72 -19.94 -3.36
N HIS A 199 -16.01 -20.27 -4.44
CA HIS A 199 -14.86 -21.19 -4.39
C HIS A 199 -13.76 -20.65 -3.47
N PHE A 200 -13.35 -19.38 -3.63
CA PHE A 200 -12.34 -18.76 -2.77
C PHE A 200 -12.73 -18.77 -1.29
N GLU A 201 -13.99 -18.43 -0.98
CA GLU A 201 -14.52 -18.43 0.38
C GLU A 201 -14.57 -19.86 0.97
N ALA A 202 -14.94 -20.85 0.17
CA ALA A 202 -14.96 -22.25 0.58
C ALA A 202 -13.56 -22.82 0.83
N GLU A 203 -12.58 -22.53 -0.03
CA GLU A 203 -11.19 -22.93 0.19
C GLU A 203 -10.59 -22.21 1.40
N ALA A 204 -10.90 -20.92 1.59
CA ALA A 204 -10.46 -20.15 2.76
C ALA A 204 -11.00 -20.70 4.09
N ALA A 205 -12.28 -21.13 4.11
CA ALA A 205 -12.89 -21.72 5.30
C ALA A 205 -12.18 -23.00 5.75
N ARG A 206 -11.58 -23.77 4.81
CA ARG A 206 -10.82 -24.99 5.12
C ARG A 206 -9.47 -24.70 5.79
N PHE A 207 -8.91 -23.50 5.66
CA PHE A 207 -7.72 -23.12 6.42
C PHE A 207 -8.04 -22.82 7.88
N ARG A 208 -9.23 -22.29 8.17
CA ARG A 208 -9.62 -21.92 9.54
C ARG A 208 -9.77 -23.11 10.46
N THR A 209 -9.93 -24.32 9.92
CA THR A 209 -9.96 -25.57 10.69
C THR A 209 -8.56 -26.09 11.02
N SER A 210 -7.49 -25.52 10.45
CA SER A 210 -6.11 -25.90 10.71
C SER A 210 -5.54 -25.02 11.83
N SER A 211 -5.14 -25.65 12.94
CA SER A 211 -4.51 -24.95 14.07
C SER A 211 -3.11 -24.42 13.76
N THR A 212 -2.49 -24.88 12.68
CA THR A 212 -1.16 -24.46 12.24
C THR A 212 -1.20 -23.30 11.24
N TYR A 213 -2.39 -22.94 10.72
CA TYR A 213 -2.52 -21.88 9.73
C TYR A 213 -2.46 -20.48 10.33
N PHE A 214 -1.42 -19.74 9.96
CA PHE A 214 -1.32 -18.32 10.21
C PHE A 214 -1.74 -17.54 8.96
N ALA A 215 -2.79 -16.74 9.08
CA ALA A 215 -3.31 -15.95 7.97
C ALA A 215 -2.29 -14.88 7.52
N PRO A 216 -1.90 -14.86 6.23
CA PRO A 216 -1.10 -13.78 5.67
C PRO A 216 -1.84 -12.44 5.75
N ILE A 217 -1.08 -11.33 5.69
CA ILE A 217 -1.59 -9.97 5.92
C ILE A 217 -1.73 -9.22 4.60
N LYS A 218 -2.90 -8.65 4.32
CA LYS A 218 -3.07 -7.63 3.26
C LYS A 218 -3.17 -6.24 3.88
N LEU A 219 -2.47 -5.27 3.28
CA LEU A 219 -2.55 -3.86 3.66
C LEU A 219 -3.64 -3.16 2.85
N LEU A 220 -4.61 -2.60 3.57
CA LEU A 220 -5.64 -1.72 3.03
C LEU A 220 -5.36 -0.29 3.49
N CYS A 221 -5.18 0.65 2.57
CA CYS A 221 -4.73 1.99 2.91
C CYS A 221 -5.54 3.05 2.17
N ASP A 222 -6.02 4.09 2.85
CA ASP A 222 -6.50 5.28 2.17
C ASP A 222 -5.35 6.02 1.43
N ILE A 223 -5.67 7.02 0.61
CA ILE A 223 -4.70 7.78 -0.17
C ILE A 223 -4.53 9.19 0.42
N ASP A 224 -5.62 9.93 0.55
CA ASP A 224 -5.59 11.36 0.79
C ASP A 224 -5.40 11.61 2.28
N ASP A 225 -4.37 12.37 2.66
CA ASP A 225 -3.93 12.58 4.04
C ASP A 225 -3.53 11.33 4.83
N THR A 226 -3.61 10.15 4.23
CA THR A 226 -3.02 8.92 4.77
C THR A 226 -1.65 8.63 4.15
N MET A 227 -1.52 8.72 2.81
CA MET A 227 -0.27 8.42 2.09
C MET A 227 0.47 9.68 1.65
N LEU A 228 -0.30 10.71 1.30
CA LEU A 228 0.20 12.03 0.92
C LEU A 228 -0.60 13.13 1.62
N ALA A 229 0.07 14.21 2.02
CA ALA A 229 -0.58 15.39 2.59
C ALA A 229 -1.35 16.15 1.50
N ALA A 230 -2.65 15.85 1.34
CA ALA A 230 -3.42 16.21 0.17
C ALA A 230 -4.52 17.25 0.46
N LEU A 231 -5.25 17.14 1.56
CA LEU A 231 -6.47 17.91 1.79
C LEU A 231 -6.44 18.65 3.13
N PHE A 232 -6.26 17.93 4.24
CA PHE A 232 -6.35 18.48 5.58
C PHE A 232 -4.98 18.74 6.21
N ASP A 233 -3.99 17.86 6.00
CA ASP A 233 -2.76 17.91 6.80
C ASP A 233 -1.87 19.10 6.43
N THR A 234 -1.78 20.11 7.29
CA THR A 234 -0.93 21.30 7.09
C THR A 234 0.48 21.16 7.69
N ARG A 235 0.77 20.06 8.40
CA ARG A 235 2.10 19.79 8.97
C ARG A 235 3.15 19.52 7.91
N TYR A 236 2.73 19.22 6.68
CA TYR A 236 3.61 18.96 5.56
C TYR A 236 3.27 19.90 4.39
N PRO A 237 4.27 20.25 3.56
CA PRO A 237 4.00 20.88 2.27
C PRO A 237 3.00 20.06 1.45
N GLU A 238 2.15 20.73 0.67
CA GLU A 238 1.15 20.07 -0.16
C GLU A 238 1.76 18.97 -1.06
N LEU A 239 1.10 17.81 -1.08
CA LEU A 239 1.47 16.62 -1.84
C LEU A 239 2.80 15.97 -1.43
N THR A 240 3.26 16.22 -0.20
CA THR A 240 4.36 15.48 0.39
C THR A 240 3.91 14.05 0.68
N VAL A 241 4.66 13.08 0.16
CA VAL A 241 4.54 11.68 0.60
C VAL A 241 5.04 11.60 2.04
N TYR A 242 4.25 11.03 2.95
CA TYR A 242 4.65 10.99 4.35
C TYR A 242 5.95 10.18 4.55
N PRO A 243 6.90 10.70 5.33
CA PRO A 243 8.13 9.98 5.70
C PRO A 243 7.83 8.58 6.25
N GLY A 244 8.59 7.58 5.80
CA GLY A 244 8.48 6.21 6.28
C GLY A 244 7.33 5.38 5.69
N VAL A 245 6.33 5.99 5.03
CA VAL A 245 5.12 5.27 4.57
C VAL A 245 5.41 4.10 3.62
N HIS A 246 6.36 4.29 2.69
CA HIS A 246 6.79 3.25 1.77
C HIS A 246 7.42 2.07 2.49
N GLN A 247 8.32 2.36 3.44
CA GLN A 247 9.00 1.32 4.20
C GLN A 247 8.03 0.59 5.12
N PHE A 248 7.10 1.30 5.76
CA PHE A 248 6.03 0.72 6.56
C PHE A 248 5.22 -0.30 5.75
N ALA A 249 4.75 0.09 4.56
CA ALA A 249 4.00 -0.80 3.68
C ALA A 249 4.84 -2.01 3.24
N GLN A 250 6.10 -1.79 2.88
CA GLN A 250 7.02 -2.85 2.47
C GLN A 250 7.26 -3.87 3.58
N GLU A 251 7.50 -3.42 4.82
CA GLU A 251 7.75 -4.32 5.96
C GLU A 251 6.53 -5.19 6.29
N LEU A 252 5.34 -4.61 6.24
CA LEU A 252 4.10 -5.36 6.48
C LEU A 252 3.85 -6.42 5.41
N LEU A 253 4.06 -6.07 4.14
CA LEU A 253 3.93 -7.01 3.02
C LEU A 253 5.03 -8.07 3.01
N ARG A 254 6.26 -7.72 3.42
CA ARG A 254 7.35 -8.67 3.63
C ARG A 254 7.00 -9.69 4.71
N ARG A 255 6.45 -9.23 5.84
CA ARG A 255 5.98 -10.12 6.91
C ARG A 255 4.89 -11.07 6.44
N SER A 256 3.94 -10.57 5.63
CA SER A 256 2.91 -11.41 5.01
C SER A 256 3.51 -12.53 4.15
N ALA A 257 4.50 -12.20 3.31
CA ALA A 257 5.18 -13.17 2.45
C ALA A 257 5.98 -14.22 3.23
N MET A 258 6.54 -13.85 4.39
CA MET A 258 7.21 -14.78 5.32
C MET A 258 6.19 -15.74 5.95
N ILE A 259 5.05 -15.23 6.45
CA ILE A 259 3.99 -16.09 7.02
C ILE A 259 3.53 -17.13 6.00
N ALA A 260 3.34 -16.72 4.74
CA ALA A 260 2.98 -17.63 3.67
C ALA A 260 4.10 -18.64 3.33
N ALA A 261 5.38 -18.26 3.49
CA ALA A 261 6.54 -19.13 3.32
C ALA A 261 6.59 -20.22 4.39
N ASP A 262 6.55 -19.81 5.66
CA ASP A 262 6.73 -20.69 6.80
C ASP A 262 5.62 -21.75 6.83
N TYR A 263 4.40 -21.37 6.43
CA TYR A 263 3.29 -22.30 6.33
C TYR A 263 3.42 -23.28 5.14
N ALA A 264 3.97 -22.80 4.01
CA ALA A 264 4.21 -23.61 2.82
C ALA A 264 5.25 -24.72 3.08
N ASP A 265 6.37 -24.38 3.71
CA ASP A 265 7.45 -25.33 4.00
C ASP A 265 7.01 -26.47 4.93
N GLN A 266 5.99 -26.22 5.76
CA GLN A 266 5.45 -27.20 6.71
C GLN A 266 4.40 -28.15 6.11
N HIS A 267 3.89 -27.90 4.89
CA HIS A 267 2.75 -28.65 4.34
C HIS A 267 2.97 -29.11 2.89
N SER A 268 2.78 -30.41 2.65
CA SER A 268 3.01 -31.12 1.37
C SER A 268 2.04 -30.77 0.21
N GLY A 269 1.39 -29.61 0.26
CA GLY A 269 0.45 -29.12 -0.76
C GLY A 269 0.89 -27.84 -1.45
N TYR A 270 2.11 -27.36 -1.15
CA TYR A 270 2.74 -26.25 -1.85
C TYR A 270 3.43 -26.77 -3.11
N GLU A 271 2.96 -26.32 -4.28
CA GLU A 271 3.66 -26.62 -5.52
C GLU A 271 4.97 -25.84 -5.54
N HIS A 272 6.09 -26.56 -5.43
CA HIS A 272 7.44 -26.01 -5.57
C HIS A 272 7.70 -25.72 -7.04
N ASP A 273 8.31 -24.57 -7.32
CA ASP A 273 8.76 -24.25 -8.66
C ASP A 273 10.05 -25.03 -8.92
N ASP A 274 10.02 -26.03 -9.82
CA ASP A 274 11.19 -26.84 -10.21
C ASP A 274 12.29 -26.00 -10.92
N SER A 275 12.11 -24.68 -11.04
CA SER A 275 13.03 -23.74 -11.68
C SER A 275 14.28 -23.39 -10.86
N ASP A 276 14.36 -23.81 -9.58
CA ASP A 276 15.55 -23.60 -8.72
C ASP A 276 16.59 -24.74 -8.84
N SER A 277 16.50 -25.61 -9.85
CA SER A 277 17.56 -26.57 -10.18
C SER A 277 18.69 -25.96 -11.03
N ASP A 278 19.10 -24.73 -10.73
CA ASP A 278 20.40 -24.25 -11.17
C ASP A 278 21.44 -24.67 -10.11
N THR A 279 22.36 -25.50 -10.57
CA THR A 279 23.52 -26.05 -9.88
C THR A 279 24.39 -24.99 -9.21
N ASP A 280 24.27 -24.83 -7.90
CA ASP A 280 25.33 -24.26 -7.05
C ASP A 280 25.74 -25.31 -6.00
N LEU A 281 26.33 -26.40 -6.49
CA LEU A 281 27.25 -27.22 -5.69
C LEU A 281 28.59 -26.49 -5.66
N GLU A 282 28.77 -25.58 -4.70
CA GLU A 282 29.99 -25.40 -3.90
C GLU A 282 29.95 -24.11 -3.06
N ALA A 283 30.66 -24.17 -1.92
CA ALA A 283 30.89 -23.14 -0.91
C ALA A 283 29.84 -23.01 0.21
N GLY A 284 30.28 -23.36 1.42
CA GLY A 284 29.50 -23.32 2.64
C GLY A 284 29.38 -21.94 3.29
N THR A 285 28.38 -21.89 4.17
CA THR A 285 28.19 -20.98 5.31
C THR A 285 27.70 -19.55 5.01
N THR A 286 26.42 -19.37 5.37
CA THR A 286 25.75 -18.12 5.80
C THR A 286 25.79 -16.92 4.85
N ASP A 287 24.87 -16.90 3.89
CA ASP A 287 23.84 -15.85 3.79
C ASP A 287 22.74 -16.31 2.82
N ARG A 288 21.65 -16.88 3.34
CA ARG A 288 20.44 -17.15 2.53
C ARG A 288 19.71 -15.83 2.29
N LEU A 289 20.35 -14.90 1.59
CA LEU A 289 19.67 -13.77 0.98
C LEU A 289 19.05 -14.24 -0.34
N THR A 290 18.06 -15.13 -0.21
CA THR A 290 17.30 -15.68 -1.33
C THR A 290 16.59 -14.54 -2.08
N LYS A 291 16.55 -14.67 -3.42
CA LYS A 291 15.93 -13.72 -4.38
C LYS A 291 14.68 -13.04 -3.82
N PRO A 292 14.43 -11.75 -4.11
CA PRO A 292 13.26 -11.04 -3.59
C PRO A 292 11.98 -11.77 -3.98
N LYS A 293 11.38 -12.42 -2.97
CA LYS A 293 10.10 -13.12 -3.07
C LYS A 293 9.06 -12.12 -3.57
N GLU A 294 8.26 -12.52 -4.57
CA GLU A 294 7.23 -11.67 -5.18
C GLU A 294 6.41 -10.94 -4.11
N MET A 295 6.58 -9.61 -4.03
CA MET A 295 5.93 -8.81 -2.99
C MET A 295 4.45 -8.62 -3.33
N GLN A 296 3.60 -8.87 -2.33
CA GLN A 296 2.16 -8.63 -2.42
C GLN A 296 1.85 -7.15 -2.70
N ARG A 297 0.71 -6.88 -3.35
CA ARG A 297 0.26 -5.52 -3.66
C ARG A 297 -0.34 -4.81 -2.45
N VAL A 298 -0.08 -3.50 -2.33
CA VAL A 298 -0.87 -2.62 -1.45
C VAL A 298 -2.25 -2.39 -2.07
N ALA A 299 -3.32 -2.49 -1.27
CA ALA A 299 -4.67 -2.16 -1.71
C ALA A 299 -5.03 -0.74 -1.25
N PHE A 300 -5.12 0.19 -2.18
CA PHE A 300 -5.56 1.55 -1.90
C PHE A 300 -7.09 1.65 -1.93
N LEU A 301 -7.68 2.17 -0.86
CA LEU A 301 -9.12 2.33 -0.65
C LEU A 301 -9.48 3.80 -0.56
N THR A 302 -9.99 4.37 -1.65
CA THR A 302 -10.19 5.82 -1.75
C THR A 302 -11.64 6.21 -1.98
N ALA A 303 -12.03 7.38 -1.47
CA ALA A 303 -13.30 8.01 -1.78
C ALA A 303 -13.34 8.62 -3.21
N ARG A 304 -12.19 8.77 -3.87
CA ARG A 304 -12.08 9.37 -5.21
C ARG A 304 -12.96 8.63 -6.22
N PRO A 305 -13.74 9.34 -7.05
CA PRO A 305 -14.65 8.72 -8.00
C PRO A 305 -13.91 8.10 -9.18
N GLU A 306 -14.51 7.08 -9.78
CA GLU A 306 -13.95 6.29 -10.89
C GLU A 306 -13.34 7.12 -12.04
N VAL A 307 -13.89 8.28 -12.37
CA VAL A 307 -13.34 9.14 -13.44
C VAL A 307 -11.94 9.66 -13.15
N LEU A 308 -11.52 9.70 -11.88
CA LEU A 308 -10.18 10.10 -11.48
C LEU A 308 -9.18 8.92 -11.48
N ARG A 309 -9.59 7.70 -11.85
CA ARG A 309 -8.74 6.49 -11.76
C ARG A 309 -7.40 6.67 -12.48
N LYS A 310 -7.41 7.15 -13.72
CA LYS A 310 -6.18 7.37 -14.52
C LYS A 310 -5.21 8.31 -13.82
N ARG A 311 -5.75 9.35 -13.17
CA ARG A 311 -4.98 10.36 -12.47
C ARG A 311 -4.44 9.83 -11.14
N SER A 312 -5.27 9.19 -10.32
CA SER A 312 -4.84 8.52 -9.09
C SER A 312 -3.74 7.48 -9.39
N LEU A 313 -3.85 6.74 -10.50
CA LEU A 313 -2.81 5.82 -10.97
C LEU A 313 -1.48 6.53 -11.25
N GLN A 314 -1.52 7.67 -11.96
CA GLN A 314 -0.32 8.46 -12.27
C GLN A 314 0.31 9.06 -11.01
N GLU A 315 -0.51 9.57 -10.09
CA GLU A 315 -0.05 10.14 -8.82
C GLU A 315 0.62 9.09 -7.94
N LEU A 316 -0.02 7.94 -7.71
CA LEU A 316 0.56 6.86 -6.91
C LEU A 316 1.89 6.34 -7.50
N ARG A 317 1.96 6.22 -8.83
CA ARG A 317 3.22 5.85 -9.52
C ARG A 317 4.29 6.92 -9.38
N ALA A 318 3.93 8.20 -9.47
CA ALA A 318 4.85 9.30 -9.26
C ALA A 318 5.41 9.30 -7.82
N CYS A 319 4.56 8.94 -6.84
CA CYS A 319 4.92 8.79 -5.44
C CYS A 319 5.87 7.61 -5.17
N GLY A 320 5.97 6.61 -6.06
CA GLY A 320 6.85 5.46 -5.91
C GLY A 320 6.15 4.11 -5.80
N PHE A 321 4.81 4.08 -5.78
CA PHE A 321 4.04 2.84 -5.78
C PHE A 321 3.92 2.27 -7.19
N GLN A 322 4.66 1.19 -7.47
CA GLN A 322 4.62 0.53 -8.78
C GLN A 322 3.56 -0.57 -8.86
N HIS A 323 3.39 -1.34 -7.78
CA HIS A 323 2.52 -2.51 -7.72
C HIS A 323 1.45 -2.33 -6.64
N PHE A 324 0.25 -1.95 -7.05
CA PHE A 324 -0.88 -1.73 -6.14
C PHE A 324 -2.22 -2.11 -6.79
N THR A 325 -3.24 -2.21 -5.95
CA THR A 325 -4.65 -2.42 -6.32
C THR A 325 -5.43 -1.18 -5.92
N LEU A 326 -6.28 -0.65 -6.80
CA LEU A 326 -6.99 0.61 -6.57
C LEU A 326 -8.51 0.40 -6.46
N LEU A 327 -9.04 0.57 -5.26
CA LEU A 327 -10.44 0.43 -4.89
C LEU A 327 -11.09 1.83 -4.87
N MET A 328 -11.61 2.24 -6.02
CA MET A 328 -12.19 3.58 -6.23
C MET A 328 -13.58 3.74 -5.61
N GLY A 329 -13.88 4.97 -5.20
CA GLY A 329 -15.19 5.39 -4.74
C GLY A 329 -16.19 5.63 -5.90
N ARG A 330 -17.44 5.88 -5.53
CA ARG A 330 -18.48 6.35 -6.45
C ARG A 330 -18.80 7.80 -6.13
N PHE A 331 -19.10 8.60 -7.15
CA PHE A 331 -19.50 10.01 -6.99
C PHE A 331 -20.59 10.20 -5.92
N SER A 332 -21.61 9.34 -5.92
CA SER A 332 -22.72 9.38 -4.95
C SER A 332 -22.29 9.26 -3.49
N ASN A 333 -21.13 8.65 -3.24
CA ASN A 333 -20.64 8.38 -1.89
C ASN A 333 -19.85 9.56 -1.31
N MET A 334 -19.47 10.55 -2.12
CA MET A 334 -18.65 11.70 -1.68
C MET A 334 -19.44 12.71 -0.84
N TRP A 335 -20.77 12.62 -0.82
CA TRP A 335 -21.63 13.49 0.00
C TRP A 335 -21.82 12.92 1.41
N GLY A 336 -20.92 13.31 2.32
CA GLY A 336 -20.97 13.01 3.74
C GLY A 336 -20.12 11.82 4.17
N SER A 337 -19.49 11.93 5.34
CA SER A 337 -18.55 10.93 5.90
C SER A 337 -19.16 9.53 6.01
N GLN A 338 -20.41 9.41 6.43
CA GLN A 338 -21.12 8.13 6.53
C GLN A 338 -21.29 7.42 5.18
N ARG A 339 -21.52 8.18 4.09
CA ARG A 339 -21.63 7.60 2.75
C ARG A 339 -20.27 7.18 2.21
N ILE A 340 -19.22 7.94 2.51
CA ILE A 340 -17.83 7.57 2.21
C ILE A 340 -17.49 6.27 2.91
N ALA A 341 -17.71 6.18 4.23
CA ALA A 341 -17.47 4.99 5.03
C ALA A 341 -18.23 3.76 4.49
N SER A 342 -19.52 3.92 4.16
CA SER A 342 -20.34 2.87 3.55
C SER A 342 -19.80 2.43 2.17
N GLY A 343 -19.32 3.38 1.37
CA GLY A 343 -18.67 3.10 0.08
C GLY A 343 -17.38 2.30 0.24
N LYS A 344 -16.52 2.76 1.16
CA LYS A 344 -15.26 2.09 1.51
C LYS A 344 -15.51 0.69 2.07
N LEU A 345 -16.49 0.51 2.96
CA LEU A 345 -16.89 -0.79 3.50
C LEU A 345 -17.33 -1.77 2.41
N ARG A 346 -18.15 -1.32 1.45
CA ARG A 346 -18.56 -2.19 0.32
C ARG A 346 -17.38 -2.66 -0.52
N ASN A 347 -16.42 -1.78 -0.78
CA ASN A 347 -15.20 -2.14 -1.51
C ASN A 347 -14.32 -3.08 -0.69
N PHE A 348 -14.18 -2.84 0.61
CA PHE A 348 -13.48 -3.73 1.52
C PHE A 348 -14.12 -5.12 1.54
N VAL A 349 -15.44 -5.23 1.72
CA VAL A 349 -16.14 -6.52 1.73
C VAL A 349 -15.85 -7.28 0.44
N ARG A 350 -15.97 -6.62 -0.72
CA ARG A 350 -15.62 -7.20 -2.03
C ARG A 350 -14.17 -7.69 -2.10
N PHE A 351 -13.22 -6.86 -1.66
CA PHE A 351 -11.81 -7.23 -1.63
C PHE A 351 -11.54 -8.42 -0.69
N LYS A 352 -12.20 -8.46 0.46
CA LYS A 352 -12.15 -9.55 1.44
C LYS A 352 -12.74 -10.86 0.90
N ARG A 353 -13.73 -10.82 0.01
CA ARG A 353 -14.20 -12.04 -0.69
C ARG A 353 -13.14 -12.64 -1.59
N ILE A 354 -12.32 -11.79 -2.24
CA ILE A 354 -11.20 -12.26 -3.05
C ILE A 354 -10.13 -12.89 -2.16
N PHE A 355 -9.77 -12.27 -1.03
CA PHE A 355 -8.72 -12.73 -0.13
C PHE A 355 -9.27 -13.23 1.21
N ALA A 356 -10.24 -14.14 1.18
CA ALA A 356 -10.99 -14.60 2.36
C ALA A 356 -10.15 -15.37 3.41
N GLU A 357 -8.98 -15.85 3.00
CA GLU A 357 -7.96 -16.55 3.80
C GLU A 357 -6.96 -15.60 4.48
N HIS A 358 -6.96 -14.32 4.10
CA HIS A 358 -6.07 -13.30 4.66
C HIS A 358 -6.70 -12.59 5.85
N ARG A 359 -5.82 -11.98 6.65
CA ARG A 359 -6.17 -10.95 7.63
C ARG A 359 -5.76 -9.58 7.12
N PHE A 360 -6.39 -8.53 7.63
CA PHE A 360 -6.23 -7.17 7.08
C PHE A 360 -5.68 -6.21 8.13
N VAL A 361 -4.80 -5.31 7.71
CA VAL A 361 -4.48 -4.09 8.45
C VAL A 361 -5.06 -2.94 7.65
N PHE A 362 -5.88 -2.12 8.31
CA PHE A 362 -6.45 -0.92 7.71
C PHE A 362 -5.73 0.32 8.20
N VAL A 363 -5.36 1.21 7.28
CA VAL A 363 -4.75 2.51 7.55
C VAL A 363 -5.56 3.60 6.86
N GLY A 364 -6.05 4.57 7.61
CA GLY A 364 -6.80 5.73 7.09
C GLY A 364 -6.46 7.00 7.86
N ASP A 365 -7.23 8.07 7.66
CA ASP A 365 -7.04 9.36 8.33
C ASP A 365 -8.28 9.79 9.14
N ASN A 366 -8.12 10.76 10.05
CA ASN A 366 -9.25 11.28 10.84
C ASN A 366 -10.08 12.36 10.11
N GLY A 367 -9.78 12.67 8.84
CA GLY A 367 -10.50 13.63 8.03
C GLY A 367 -11.56 13.05 7.08
N GLN A 368 -11.45 11.78 6.68
CA GLN A 368 -12.35 11.21 5.66
C GLN A 368 -13.08 9.92 6.04
N GLY A 369 -14.04 9.95 6.98
CA GLY A 369 -14.94 8.81 7.25
C GLY A 369 -14.25 7.48 7.62
N ASP A 370 -12.93 7.44 7.72
CA ASP A 370 -12.14 6.24 7.98
C ASP A 370 -12.20 5.81 9.43
N ILE A 371 -12.42 6.75 10.35
CA ILE A 371 -12.80 6.43 11.73
C ILE A 371 -14.09 5.61 11.75
N ASP A 372 -15.13 6.03 11.00
CA ASP A 372 -16.42 5.33 10.99
C ASP A 372 -16.30 3.96 10.32
N LEU A 373 -15.50 3.85 9.24
CA LEU A 373 -15.15 2.57 8.65
C LEU A 373 -14.41 1.67 9.64
N GLY A 374 -13.38 2.20 10.30
CA GLY A 374 -12.56 1.50 11.28
C GLY A 374 -13.39 0.92 12.43
N LYS A 375 -14.33 1.71 12.94
CA LYS A 375 -15.30 1.24 13.94
C LYS A 375 -16.14 0.09 13.43
N GLU A 376 -16.68 0.20 12.22
CA GLU A 376 -17.50 -0.86 11.63
C GLU A 376 -16.69 -2.15 11.43
N LEU A 377 -15.43 -2.03 11.00
CA LEU A 377 -14.51 -3.17 10.85
C LEU A 377 -14.21 -3.86 12.19
N LEU A 378 -14.10 -3.10 13.28
CA LEU A 378 -13.81 -3.62 14.62
C LEU A 378 -15.05 -4.13 15.36
N LYS A 379 -16.27 -3.74 14.97
CA LYS A 379 -17.50 -4.30 15.56
C LYS A 379 -17.65 -5.80 15.34
N ASN A 380 -17.19 -6.31 14.20
CA ASN A 380 -17.29 -7.73 13.84
C ASN A 380 -15.93 -8.31 13.40
N PRO A 381 -14.96 -8.48 14.33
CA PRO A 381 -13.60 -8.90 13.98
C PRO A 381 -13.56 -10.26 13.30
N GLN A 382 -14.44 -11.20 13.68
CA GLN A 382 -14.53 -12.52 13.05
C GLN A 382 -15.06 -12.45 11.61
N LEU A 383 -15.95 -11.49 11.33
CA LEU A 383 -16.50 -11.31 9.99
C LEU A 383 -15.47 -10.68 9.05
N TYR A 384 -14.72 -9.69 9.53
CA TYR A 384 -13.86 -8.86 8.69
C TYR A 384 -12.37 -9.27 8.74
N ALA A 385 -11.95 -10.05 9.73
CA ALA A 385 -10.57 -10.50 9.92
C ALA A 385 -9.54 -9.34 9.95
N VAL A 386 -9.93 -8.19 10.52
CA VAL A 386 -9.05 -7.03 10.66
C VAL A 386 -8.22 -7.19 11.93
N SER A 387 -6.90 -7.17 11.79
CA SER A 387 -5.93 -7.31 12.88
C SER A 387 -5.57 -5.99 13.54
N ALA A 388 -5.61 -4.89 12.79
CA ALA A 388 -5.36 -3.55 13.31
C ALA A 388 -6.05 -2.49 12.45
N VAL A 389 -6.52 -1.44 13.10
CA VAL A 389 -6.99 -0.21 12.46
C VAL A 389 -6.13 0.95 12.95
N LEU A 390 -5.39 1.55 12.03
CA LEU A 390 -4.50 2.67 12.28
C LEU A 390 -5.08 3.93 11.64
N ILE A 391 -5.27 4.99 12.42
CA ILE A 391 -5.79 6.27 11.92
C ILE A 391 -4.73 7.35 12.07
N HIS A 392 -4.33 7.92 10.95
CA HIS A 392 -3.41 9.04 10.88
C HIS A 392 -4.11 10.30 11.39
N ASP A 393 -3.57 10.91 12.45
CA ASP A 393 -4.09 12.12 13.08
C ASP A 393 -3.65 13.37 12.29
N VAL A 394 -4.49 13.83 11.37
CA VAL A 394 -4.21 14.96 10.47
C VAL A 394 -5.01 16.22 10.79
N ILE A 395 -6.24 16.08 11.30
CA ILE A 395 -7.07 17.21 11.71
C ILE A 395 -6.78 17.57 13.16
N ARG A 396 -6.00 18.64 13.35
CA ARG A 396 -5.97 19.36 14.62
C ARG A 396 -7.20 20.26 14.69
N ASN A 397 -7.89 20.28 15.83
CA ASN A 397 -8.99 21.21 16.07
C ASN A 397 -8.58 22.62 15.60
N HIS A 398 -9.26 23.17 14.59
CA HIS A 398 -9.17 24.58 14.19
C HIS A 398 -9.71 25.55 15.28
N ALA A 399 -9.71 25.15 16.55
CA ALA A 399 -9.95 26.01 17.69
C ALA A 399 -8.60 26.55 18.16
N THR A 400 -8.29 27.76 17.71
CA THR A 400 -7.05 28.52 17.87
C THR A 400 -6.56 28.80 19.30
N ASP A 401 -7.15 28.21 20.35
CA ASP A 401 -6.86 28.57 21.75
C ASP A 401 -6.58 27.39 22.69
N LYS A 402 -6.29 26.19 22.18
CA LYS A 402 -5.92 25.05 23.03
C LYS A 402 -4.48 24.59 22.79
N PRO A 403 -3.72 24.28 23.87
CA PRO A 403 -2.32 23.90 23.75
C PRO A 403 -2.15 22.65 22.87
N PRO A 404 -0.99 22.49 22.21
CA PRO A 404 -0.67 21.38 21.30
C PRO A 404 -0.71 19.97 21.92
N SER A 405 -1.02 19.87 23.23
CA SER A 405 -1.10 18.62 24.00
C SER A 405 -2.47 17.92 23.95
N ARG A 406 -3.51 18.48 23.30
CA ARG A 406 -4.82 17.82 23.17
C ARG A 406 -4.96 17.11 21.82
N HIS A 407 -5.00 15.78 21.89
CA HIS A 407 -5.09 14.82 20.79
C HIS A 407 -6.41 14.90 19.97
N SER A 408 -6.34 14.35 18.74
CA SER A 408 -7.35 14.09 17.69
C SER A 408 -8.84 14.47 17.93
N TYR A 409 -9.46 15.04 16.89
CA TYR A 409 -10.92 15.05 16.71
C TYR A 409 -11.45 13.61 16.80
N ARG A 410 -12.13 13.28 17.91
CA ARG A 410 -12.71 11.95 18.26
C ARG A 410 -11.74 10.92 18.86
N GLU A 411 -10.63 11.34 19.47
CA GLU A 411 -9.69 10.43 20.16
C GLU A 411 -10.37 9.45 21.13
N ILE A 412 -11.23 9.95 22.03
CA ILE A 412 -11.95 9.10 23.00
C ILE A 412 -12.72 7.99 22.28
N GLU A 413 -13.37 8.32 21.16
CA GLU A 413 -14.14 7.36 20.39
C GLU A 413 -13.23 6.33 19.70
N CYS A 414 -12.05 6.74 19.21
CA CYS A 414 -11.06 5.84 18.64
C CYS A 414 -10.55 4.86 19.69
N ASN A 415 -10.11 5.37 20.85
CA ASN A 415 -9.57 4.56 21.94
C ASN A 415 -10.61 3.55 22.46
N GLN A 416 -11.86 3.98 22.64
CA GLN A 416 -12.95 3.09 23.05
C GLN A 416 -13.29 2.01 22.01
N SER A 417 -13.00 2.26 20.73
CA SER A 417 -13.31 1.34 19.63
C SER A 417 -12.15 0.41 19.26
N GLY A 418 -10.99 0.52 19.93
CA GLY A 418 -9.78 -0.24 19.59
C GLY A 418 -9.02 0.29 18.37
N ILE A 419 -9.27 1.54 17.97
CA ILE A 419 -8.54 2.21 16.88
C ILE A 419 -7.27 2.85 17.46
N TYR A 420 -6.13 2.58 16.84
CA TYR A 420 -4.88 3.24 17.19
C TYR A 420 -4.67 4.50 16.35
N SER A 421 -4.64 5.66 17.00
CA SER A 421 -4.31 6.92 16.33
C SER A 421 -2.80 7.14 16.34
N PHE A 422 -2.22 7.50 15.21
CA PHE A 422 -0.77 7.73 15.07
C PHE A 422 -0.46 9.04 14.37
N ARG A 423 0.77 9.55 14.55
CA ARG A 423 1.24 10.81 13.94
C ARG A 423 2.34 10.62 12.93
N THR A 424 3.20 9.62 13.14
CA THR A 424 4.24 9.23 12.20
C THR A 424 4.16 7.73 11.90
N TYR A 425 4.68 7.33 10.75
CA TYR A 425 4.73 5.91 10.40
C TYR A 425 5.69 5.10 11.29
N ILE A 426 6.58 5.76 12.06
CA ILE A 426 7.35 5.11 13.12
C ILE A 426 6.39 4.66 14.22
N GLY A 427 5.57 5.56 14.77
CA GLY A 427 4.56 5.22 15.79
C GLY A 427 3.59 4.14 15.31
N ALA A 428 3.12 4.23 14.05
CA ALA A 428 2.29 3.19 13.44
C ALA A 428 3.01 1.82 13.41
N SER A 429 4.27 1.79 12.96
CA SER A 429 5.05 0.55 12.90
C SER A 429 5.36 -0.03 14.28
N PHE A 430 5.65 0.83 15.26
CA PHE A 430 5.91 0.44 16.64
C PHE A 430 4.67 -0.18 17.29
N HIS A 431 3.49 0.39 17.06
CA HIS A 431 2.24 -0.21 17.52
C HIS A 431 2.02 -1.62 16.92
N LEU A 432 2.29 -1.79 15.62
CA LEU A 432 2.23 -3.12 15.00
C LEU A 432 3.29 -4.09 15.56
N TYR A 433 4.46 -3.61 15.97
CA TYR A 433 5.44 -4.43 16.70
C TYR A 433 4.91 -4.89 18.05
N VAL A 434 4.36 -3.98 18.86
CA VAL A 434 3.72 -4.32 20.15
C VAL A 434 2.57 -5.30 19.98
N ALA A 435 1.81 -5.19 18.88
CA ALA A 435 0.74 -6.13 18.53
C ALA A 435 1.24 -7.48 17.95
N GLY A 436 2.56 -7.69 17.84
CA GLY A 436 3.16 -8.92 17.29
C GLY A 436 3.00 -9.08 15.77
N LEU A 437 2.63 -8.00 15.07
CA LEU A 437 2.44 -7.98 13.61
C LEU A 437 3.72 -7.62 12.85
N LEU A 438 4.65 -6.90 13.47
CA LEU A 438 5.99 -6.58 12.93
C LEU A 438 7.08 -6.99 13.92
N SER A 439 8.32 -7.15 13.44
CA SER A 439 9.49 -7.28 14.32
C SER A 439 10.12 -5.93 14.63
N LEU A 440 10.93 -5.85 15.69
CA LEU A 440 11.66 -4.64 16.02
C LEU A 440 12.59 -4.20 14.88
N ASP A 441 13.25 -5.13 14.19
CA ASP A 441 14.08 -4.82 13.01
C ASP A 441 13.29 -4.13 11.88
N SER A 442 12.02 -4.52 11.70
CA SER A 442 11.14 -3.85 10.74
C SER A 442 10.89 -2.40 11.12
N VAL A 443 10.67 -2.13 12.42
CA VAL A 443 10.49 -0.77 12.93
C VAL A 443 11.77 0.06 12.76
N ILE A 444 12.95 -0.52 13.05
CA ILE A 444 14.24 0.15 12.84
C ILE A 444 14.40 0.61 11.39
N ARG A 445 14.13 -0.26 10.40
CA ARG A 445 14.20 0.13 8.98
C ARG A 445 13.21 1.25 8.64
N VAL A 446 12.03 1.27 9.25
CA VAL A 446 11.07 2.38 9.08
C VAL A 446 11.63 3.68 9.64
N VAL A 447 12.29 3.67 10.81
CA VAL A 447 12.98 4.84 11.38
C VAL A 447 14.05 5.36 10.42
N GLU A 448 14.93 4.49 9.92
CA GLU A 448 16.02 4.86 9.01
C GLU A 448 15.50 5.53 7.73
N LYS A 449 14.49 4.93 7.08
CA LYS A 449 13.88 5.50 5.88
C LYS A 449 13.07 6.77 6.16
N THR A 450 12.50 6.89 7.35
CA THR A 450 11.82 8.12 7.80
C THR A 450 12.82 9.26 7.93
N ALA A 451 13.98 9.04 8.56
CA ALA A 451 15.02 10.06 8.71
C ALA A 451 15.54 10.56 7.34
N LEU A 452 15.81 9.64 6.42
CA LEU A 452 16.22 9.97 5.05
C LEU A 452 15.14 10.77 4.30
N ALA A 453 13.88 10.34 4.39
CA ALA A 453 12.77 11.04 3.74
C ALA A 453 12.54 12.43 4.34
N TYR A 454 12.62 12.56 5.67
CA TYR A 454 12.48 13.82 6.38
C TYR A 454 13.52 14.85 5.93
N ALA A 455 14.80 14.45 5.87
CA ALA A 455 15.89 15.33 5.46
C ALA A 455 15.72 15.87 4.04
N ALA A 456 14.98 15.16 3.20
CA ALA A 456 14.77 15.52 1.81
C ALA A 456 13.55 16.46 1.61
N ILE A 457 12.69 16.65 2.62
CA ILE A 457 11.51 17.53 2.53
C ILE A 457 11.95 19.00 2.47
N VAL A 458 11.39 19.73 1.50
CA VAL A 458 11.49 21.20 1.43
C VAL A 458 10.28 21.79 2.12
N PHE A 459 10.44 22.16 3.40
CA PHE A 459 9.37 22.73 4.23
C PHE A 459 9.02 24.16 3.81
N ASP A 460 7.74 24.52 4.01
CA ASP A 460 7.27 25.88 3.75
C ASP A 460 7.74 26.85 4.84
N THR A 461 7.86 26.39 6.09
CA THR A 461 8.34 27.18 7.24
C THR A 461 9.30 26.40 8.15
N ARG A 462 10.14 27.12 8.91
CA ARG A 462 11.01 26.51 9.93
C ARG A 462 10.22 25.86 11.07
N GLU A 463 9.13 26.50 11.49
CA GLU A 463 8.24 25.98 12.54
C GLU A 463 7.63 24.63 12.13
N GLN A 464 7.20 24.50 10.87
CA GLN A 464 6.70 23.24 10.32
C GLN A 464 7.75 22.13 10.40
N LYS A 465 9.00 22.45 10.06
CA LYS A 465 10.14 21.52 10.14
C LYS A 465 10.43 21.08 11.59
N GLN A 466 10.43 22.02 12.54
CA GLN A 466 10.69 21.78 13.97
C GLN A 466 9.57 20.95 14.62
N ASN A 467 8.31 21.28 14.37
CA ASN A 467 7.17 20.54 14.91
C ASN A 467 7.19 19.07 14.45
N LEU A 468 7.51 18.83 13.16
CA LEU A 468 7.63 17.47 12.65
C LEU A 468 8.84 16.72 13.24
N ALA A 469 9.98 17.39 13.43
CA ALA A 469 11.14 16.81 14.10
C ALA A 469 10.78 16.29 15.50
N GLN A 470 10.05 17.09 16.28
CA GLN A 470 9.58 16.71 17.61
C GLN A 470 8.65 15.50 17.58
N GLU A 471 7.72 15.42 16.62
CA GLU A 471 6.84 14.25 16.46
C GLU A 471 7.63 12.99 16.12
N ILE A 472 8.59 13.07 15.20
CA ILE A 472 9.48 11.96 14.84
C ILE A 472 10.31 11.52 16.05
N LEU A 473 10.91 12.47 16.77
CA LEU A 473 11.79 12.17 17.90
C LEU A 473 11.02 11.50 19.05
N ALA A 474 9.77 11.90 19.29
CA ALA A 474 8.90 11.26 20.27
C ALA A 474 8.67 9.78 19.97
N ASP A 475 8.37 9.43 18.71
CA ASP A 475 8.17 8.04 18.29
C ASP A 475 9.48 7.25 18.25
N VAL A 476 10.60 7.87 17.84
CA VAL A 476 11.94 7.27 17.92
C VAL A 476 12.31 6.93 19.36
N ALA A 477 11.94 7.77 20.32
CA ALA A 477 12.25 7.54 21.72
C ALA A 477 11.61 6.24 22.24
N ALA A 478 10.39 5.92 21.78
CA ALA A 478 9.74 4.65 22.10
C ALA A 478 10.54 3.45 21.55
N VAL A 479 11.04 3.54 20.32
CA VAL A 479 11.87 2.49 19.69
C VAL A 479 13.20 2.32 20.43
N VAL A 480 13.86 3.43 20.77
CA VAL A 480 15.15 3.45 21.46
C VAL A 480 15.09 2.80 22.85
N ASN A 481 13.95 2.88 23.53
CA ASN A 481 13.76 2.24 24.83
C ASN A 481 13.73 0.71 24.76
N GLU A 482 13.40 0.13 23.60
CA GLU A 482 13.41 -1.31 23.36
C GLU A 482 14.80 -1.83 22.94
N LEU A 483 15.74 -0.94 22.65
CA LEU A 483 17.05 -1.30 22.10
C LEU A 483 18.16 -1.29 23.15
N PRO A 484 19.12 -2.24 23.08
CA PRO A 484 20.38 -2.14 23.81
C PRO A 484 21.11 -0.85 23.44
N ASP A 485 21.84 -0.28 24.40
CA ASP A 485 22.50 1.03 24.26
C ASP A 485 23.32 1.16 22.98
N GLN A 486 24.11 0.15 22.61
CA GLN A 486 24.92 0.19 21.40
C GLN A 486 24.08 0.29 20.10
N GLN A 487 22.96 -0.42 20.03
CA GLN A 487 22.05 -0.37 18.88
C GLN A 487 21.25 0.93 18.85
N ALA A 488 20.80 1.39 20.02
CA ALA A 488 20.15 2.68 20.16
C ALA A 488 21.06 3.83 19.69
N MET A 489 22.33 3.80 20.09
CA MET A 489 23.34 4.79 19.67
C MET A 489 23.59 4.76 18.16
N ALA A 490 23.67 3.56 17.57
CA ALA A 490 23.78 3.40 16.12
C ALA A 490 22.58 4.00 15.40
N LEU A 491 21.35 3.72 15.86
CA LEU A 491 20.13 4.27 15.29
C LEU A 491 20.08 5.80 15.40
N LEU A 492 20.42 6.37 16.56
CA LEU A 492 20.47 7.83 16.76
C LEU A 492 21.54 8.50 15.91
N SER A 493 22.62 7.80 15.57
CA SER A 493 23.69 8.32 14.70
C SER A 493 23.24 8.51 13.24
N LEU A 494 22.14 7.87 12.83
CA LEU A 494 21.55 8.00 11.50
C LEU A 494 20.55 9.17 11.40
N LEU A 495 20.12 9.72 12.54
CA LEU A 495 19.23 10.87 12.57
C LEU A 495 20.02 12.15 12.26
N HIS A 496 19.47 12.97 11.36
CA HIS A 496 20.07 14.27 11.02
C HIS A 496 20.10 15.18 12.25
N ASP A 497 21.11 16.04 12.38
CA ASP A 497 21.28 16.91 13.55
C ASP A 497 20.05 17.78 13.82
N ASP A 498 19.40 18.30 12.78
CA ASP A 498 18.12 19.04 12.80
C ASP A 498 16.93 18.29 13.45
N LEU A 499 16.97 16.96 13.58
CA LEU A 499 15.92 16.20 14.28
C LEU A 499 16.09 16.23 15.80
N VAL A 500 17.25 16.65 16.30
CA VAL A 500 17.67 16.53 17.70
C VAL A 500 18.08 17.87 18.30
N ASP A 501 18.33 18.89 17.47
CA ASP A 501 18.76 20.20 17.95
C ASP A 501 17.57 21.01 18.50
N ASN A 502 17.55 21.20 19.82
CA ASN A 502 16.51 21.94 20.53
C ASN A 502 16.76 23.45 20.43
N GLY A 503 16.83 24.03 19.22
CA GLY A 503 16.68 25.48 19.02
C GLY A 503 17.54 26.44 19.88
N ASP A 504 18.62 25.99 20.52
CA ASP A 504 19.43 26.83 21.44
C ASP A 504 20.48 27.68 20.68
N ASP A 505 20.40 27.74 19.35
CA ASP A 505 21.25 28.61 18.53
C ASP A 505 20.73 30.06 18.43
N ASP A 506 19.73 30.45 19.23
CA ASP A 506 19.32 31.86 19.37
C ASP A 506 20.37 32.72 20.12
N ASP A 507 21.43 32.11 20.67
CA ASP A 507 22.52 32.84 21.32
C ASP A 507 23.60 33.39 20.37
N GLU A 508 23.60 33.07 19.06
CA GLU A 508 24.60 33.62 18.12
C GLU A 508 24.23 34.99 17.52
N LEU A 509 23.03 35.52 17.78
CA LEU A 509 22.64 36.87 17.36
C LEU A 509 22.83 37.95 18.43
N ASN A 510 23.15 37.58 19.67
CA ASN A 510 23.52 38.53 20.73
C ASN A 510 24.99 38.36 21.08
N GLY A 511 25.85 39.18 20.46
CA GLY A 511 27.30 39.16 20.59
C GLY A 511 27.84 39.10 22.02
N ARG A 512 27.94 37.89 22.58
CA ARG A 512 28.74 37.57 23.77
C ARG A 512 29.75 36.49 23.41
N ALA A 513 30.99 36.94 23.33
CA ALA A 513 32.15 36.12 23.05
C ALA A 513 32.39 35.01 24.09
N ASN A 514 32.85 33.88 23.58
CA ASN A 514 33.78 32.93 24.19
C ASN A 514 33.40 32.32 25.55
N GLN A 515 32.69 31.19 25.48
CA GLN A 515 33.07 30.02 26.27
C GLN A 515 33.34 28.85 25.33
N LYS A 516 34.61 28.41 25.27
CA LYS A 516 35.00 27.15 24.63
C LYS A 516 34.32 26.00 25.38
N LYS A 517 33.14 25.56 24.91
CA LYS A 517 32.59 24.25 25.27
C LYS A 517 33.64 23.18 24.93
N PRO A 518 33.94 22.22 25.81
CA PRO A 518 34.89 21.15 25.49
C PRO A 518 34.39 20.40 24.24
N ARG A 519 35.29 20.12 23.30
CA ARG A 519 34.98 19.29 22.12
C ARG A 519 34.72 17.87 22.61
N LEU A 520 33.45 17.57 22.87
CA LEU A 520 32.96 16.22 23.15
C LEU A 520 33.31 15.31 21.97
N THR A 521 33.74 14.09 22.28
CA THR A 521 33.89 13.05 21.27
C THR A 521 32.52 12.69 20.68
N ARG A 522 32.52 12.14 19.45
CA ARG A 522 31.27 11.72 18.78
C ARG A 522 30.47 10.73 19.63
N GLU A 523 31.15 9.87 20.36
CA GLU A 523 30.56 8.88 21.25
C GLU A 523 29.89 9.54 22.47
N GLU A 524 30.58 10.47 23.15
CA GLU A 524 30.00 11.25 24.26
C GLU A 524 28.80 12.09 23.81
N LEU A 525 28.83 12.64 22.60
CA LEU A 525 27.71 13.38 22.02
C LEU A 525 26.51 12.46 21.80
N LEU A 526 26.72 11.29 21.19
CA LEU A 526 25.66 10.31 20.99
C LEU A 526 25.10 9.81 22.33
N GLN A 527 25.94 9.66 23.36
CA GLN A 527 25.52 9.18 24.67
C GLN A 527 24.64 10.22 25.38
N ARG A 528 25.00 11.50 25.26
CA ARG A 528 24.13 12.61 25.68
C ARG A 528 22.82 12.65 24.89
N ARG A 529 22.85 12.39 23.57
CA ARG A 529 21.63 12.30 22.73
C ARG A 529 20.73 11.16 23.21
N LEU A 530 21.29 9.99 23.48
CA LEU A 530 20.56 8.84 24.00
C LEU A 530 19.88 9.17 25.32
N GLU A 531 20.60 9.78 26.26
CA GLU A 531 20.01 10.22 27.53
C GLU A 531 18.89 11.25 27.34
N ALA A 532 19.06 12.22 26.44
CA ALA A 532 18.06 13.24 26.18
C ALA A 532 16.76 12.63 25.61
N VAL A 533 16.89 11.72 24.63
CA VAL A 533 15.78 11.01 24.00
C VAL A 533 15.05 10.10 25.00
N ARG A 534 15.78 9.38 25.86
CA ARG A 534 15.18 8.56 26.92
C ARG A 534 14.48 9.42 27.99
N LYS A 535 15.04 10.59 28.33
CA LYS A 535 14.42 11.56 29.26
C LYS A 535 13.15 12.21 28.68
N SER A 536 13.08 12.44 27.36
CA SER A 536 11.85 12.95 26.73
C SER A 536 10.73 11.91 26.72
N ALA A 537 11.06 10.61 26.66
CA ALA A 537 10.08 9.52 26.72
C ALA A 537 9.44 9.33 28.11
N THR A 538 10.07 9.82 29.19
CA THR A 538 9.59 9.65 30.58
C THR A 538 8.71 10.80 31.07
N LYS A 539 8.77 11.98 30.42
CA LYS A 539 7.88 13.12 30.72
C LYS A 539 6.38 12.91 30.46
N PRO A 540 5.90 12.08 29.51
CA PRO A 540 4.46 11.86 29.30
C PRO A 540 3.78 11.15 30.47
N LEU A 541 4.52 10.40 31.29
CA LEU A 541 3.93 9.57 32.35
C LEU A 541 3.62 10.37 33.64
N GLN A 542 4.36 11.44 33.92
CA GLN A 542 4.18 12.22 35.16
C GLN A 542 3.07 13.27 35.10
N THR A 543 2.61 13.65 33.90
CA THR A 543 1.53 14.64 33.73
C THR A 543 0.14 14.03 33.87
N LEU A 544 -0.01 12.70 33.75
CA LEU A 544 -1.29 12.01 33.97
C LEU A 544 -1.61 11.77 35.45
N GLN A 545 -0.64 11.95 36.35
CA GLN A 545 -0.76 11.59 37.77
C GLN A 545 -1.03 12.80 38.68
N ARG A 546 -1.13 14.01 38.11
CA ARG A 546 -1.39 15.25 38.87
C ARG A 546 -2.80 15.80 38.76
N ASP A 547 -3.64 15.24 37.88
CA ASP A 547 -5.04 15.63 37.71
C ASP A 547 -5.97 14.42 37.97
N ILE A 548 -5.87 13.82 39.17
CA ILE A 548 -6.94 12.99 39.76
C ILE A 548 -7.65 13.81 40.83
#